data_AF-A0A929PHH1-F1
#
_entry.id   AF-A0A929PHH1-F1
#
_cell.length_a   1.000
_cell.length_b   1.000
_cell.length_c   1.000
_cell.angle_alpha   90.00
_cell.angle_beta   90.00
_cell.angle_gamma   90.00
#
_symmetry.space_group_name_H-M   'P 1'
#
loop_
_entity.id
_entity.type
_entity.pdbx_description
1 polymer ?
#
loop_
_entity_poly.entity_id
_entity_poly.type
_entity_poly.pdbx_seq_one_letter_code
_entity_poly.pdbx_strand_id
1 'polypeptide(L)'
;MIDNSKVRGAPVIIETNPTYPNIFGRIERHAQFGTLYTDFTMIKPGAFHRANGGYLIIKAIDLLRSLGSWNALKRAIKNKEIRIEELAEEIGFISTKTLKPMPIPLNIKVILIGDPYIYHLLYSLDTDFKKMFKVKAQLDDNIKMVKKQINNYLFYIAKVCEEEELLEIDKKGLARIIEYTSELVGNQRKMSLKLPEIKDLVVEANFWAKQRGKKFIESSDIERAIDEKAQRSNLIEAKLQEMIEEDTIHIQTRGKVVGQLNGLSIYDLGDYTFGRPVRITATA
;
A
#
# COMPACT_ATOMS: atom_id res chain seq x y z
N MET A 1 -9.92 -32.78 -3.29
CA MET A 1 -9.65 -31.49 -3.97
C MET A 1 -8.38 -30.82 -3.51
N ILE A 2 -8.01 -30.87 -2.23
CA ILE A 2 -6.73 -30.32 -1.74
C ILE A 2 -6.05 -31.36 -0.85
N ASP A 3 -4.74 -31.51 -1.03
CA ASP A 3 -3.90 -32.36 -0.20
C ASP A 3 -3.02 -31.46 0.68
N ASN A 4 -3.27 -31.48 1.99
CA ASN A 4 -2.49 -30.75 2.99
C ASN A 4 -1.49 -31.65 3.74
N SER A 5 -1.28 -32.90 3.31
CA SER A 5 -0.43 -33.88 4.00
C SER A 5 1.03 -33.44 4.21
N LYS A 6 1.54 -32.54 3.36
CA LYS A 6 2.91 -32.02 3.40
C LYS A 6 3.02 -30.63 4.04
N VAL A 7 1.91 -30.00 4.41
CA VAL A 7 1.90 -28.64 4.95
C VAL A 7 2.23 -28.67 6.44
N ARG A 8 3.26 -27.91 6.85
CA ARG A 8 3.58 -27.72 8.27
C ARG A 8 2.86 -26.48 8.80
N GLY A 9 1.86 -26.69 9.66
CA GLY A 9 1.04 -25.62 10.23
C GLY A 9 -0.23 -25.33 9.42
N ALA A 10 -0.94 -24.26 9.79
CA ALA A 10 -2.18 -23.86 9.11
C ALA A 10 -1.88 -23.24 7.73
N PRO A 11 -2.70 -23.51 6.70
CA PRO A 11 -2.49 -22.95 5.37
C PRO A 11 -2.65 -21.42 5.39
N VAL A 12 -1.73 -20.70 4.74
CA VAL A 12 -1.80 -19.24 4.57
C VAL A 12 -1.78 -18.95 3.08
N ILE A 13 -2.91 -18.48 2.55
CA ILE A 13 -3.06 -18.16 1.12
C ILE A 13 -3.20 -16.65 0.98
N ILE A 14 -2.41 -16.06 0.08
CA ILE A 14 -2.54 -14.68 -0.34
C ILE A 14 -3.18 -14.72 -1.73
N GLU A 15 -4.37 -14.15 -1.87
CA GLU A 15 -5.05 -14.03 -3.17
C GLU A 15 -4.84 -12.62 -3.72
N THR A 16 -4.05 -12.53 -4.80
CA THR A 16 -3.67 -11.27 -5.43
C THR A 16 -4.68 -10.81 -6.48
N ASN A 17 -5.52 -11.71 -6.99
CA ASN A 17 -6.58 -11.39 -7.93
C ASN A 17 -7.91 -11.99 -7.45
N PRO A 18 -8.57 -11.34 -6.46
CA PRO A 18 -9.74 -11.85 -5.73
C PRO A 18 -11.04 -11.80 -6.56
N THR A 19 -11.02 -12.42 -7.73
CA THR A 19 -12.22 -12.67 -8.53
C THR A 19 -13.05 -13.78 -7.93
N TYR A 20 -14.36 -13.77 -8.23
CA TYR A 20 -15.27 -14.83 -7.80
C TYR A 20 -14.71 -16.25 -8.09
N PRO A 21 -14.31 -16.60 -9.33
CA PRO A 21 -13.78 -17.93 -9.62
C PRO A 21 -12.47 -18.23 -8.89
N ASN A 22 -11.63 -17.22 -8.63
CA ASN A 22 -10.37 -17.43 -7.90
C ASN A 22 -10.61 -17.67 -6.41
N ILE A 23 -11.59 -17.02 -5.79
CA ILE A 23 -11.91 -17.21 -4.37
C ILE A 23 -12.71 -18.49 -4.15
N PHE A 24 -13.80 -18.66 -4.90
CA PHE A 24 -14.80 -19.70 -4.70
C PHE A 24 -14.57 -20.94 -5.56
N GLY A 25 -13.67 -20.89 -6.54
CA GLY A 25 -13.51 -21.97 -7.50
C GLY A 25 -14.45 -21.80 -8.69
N ARG A 26 -14.26 -22.66 -9.68
CA ARG A 26 -15.03 -22.63 -10.93
C ARG A 26 -15.29 -24.03 -11.45
N ILE A 27 -16.30 -24.15 -12.28
CA ILE A 27 -16.60 -25.37 -13.03
C ILE A 27 -16.14 -25.12 -14.46
N GLU A 28 -15.15 -25.89 -14.91
CA GLU A 28 -14.68 -25.80 -16.29
C GLU A 28 -15.65 -26.54 -17.22
N ARG A 29 -15.68 -26.11 -18.48
CA ARG A 29 -16.49 -26.72 -19.55
C ARG A 29 -15.61 -26.99 -20.76
N HIS A 30 -15.75 -28.16 -21.37
CA HIS A 30 -15.13 -28.46 -22.66
C HIS A 30 -16.17 -28.32 -23.77
N ALA A 31 -15.83 -27.58 -24.81
CA ALA A 31 -16.65 -27.52 -26.02
C ALA A 31 -16.27 -28.70 -26.93
N GLN A 32 -17.22 -29.61 -27.17
CA GLN A 32 -17.06 -30.70 -28.12
C GLN A 32 -18.25 -30.67 -29.09
N PHE A 33 -17.96 -30.53 -30.39
CA PHE A 33 -18.97 -30.41 -31.45
C PHE A 33 -20.06 -29.34 -31.16
N GLY A 34 -19.67 -28.16 -30.68
CA GLY A 34 -20.60 -27.06 -30.37
C GLY A 34 -21.45 -27.26 -29.11
N THR A 35 -21.32 -28.41 -28.42
CA THR A 35 -21.98 -28.69 -27.15
C THR A 35 -20.99 -28.53 -26.00
N LEU A 36 -21.40 -27.89 -24.91
CA LEU A 36 -20.59 -27.73 -23.71
C LEU A 36 -20.81 -28.92 -22.77
N TYR A 37 -19.74 -29.66 -22.46
CA TYR A 37 -19.73 -30.76 -21.51
C TYR A 37 -18.99 -30.34 -20.23
N THR A 38 -19.45 -30.86 -19.09
CA THR A 38 -18.80 -30.68 -17.79
C THR A 38 -18.99 -31.93 -16.94
N ASP A 39 -18.00 -32.27 -16.12
CA ASP A 39 -18.04 -33.37 -15.16
C ASP A 39 -17.45 -32.95 -13.79
N PHE A 40 -17.52 -33.84 -12.80
CA PHE A 40 -17.03 -33.55 -11.44
C PHE A 40 -15.50 -33.37 -11.35
N THR A 41 -14.74 -33.86 -12.33
CA THR A 41 -13.27 -33.68 -12.38
C THR A 41 -12.87 -32.28 -12.86
N MET A 42 -13.80 -31.59 -13.52
CA MET A 42 -13.64 -30.23 -14.03
C MET A 42 -13.91 -29.13 -12.99
N ILE A 43 -14.19 -29.51 -11.74
CA ILE A 43 -14.35 -28.57 -10.64
C ILE A 43 -12.97 -28.15 -10.13
N LYS A 44 -12.63 -26.87 -10.27
CA LYS A 44 -11.37 -26.31 -9.78
C LYS A 44 -11.56 -25.62 -8.42
N PRO A 45 -10.70 -25.92 -7.43
CA PRO A 45 -10.78 -25.27 -6.12
C PRO A 45 -10.33 -23.81 -6.19
N GLY A 46 -11.00 -22.96 -5.44
CA GLY A 46 -10.60 -21.57 -5.21
C GLY A 46 -9.68 -21.36 -4.00
N ALA A 47 -9.36 -20.11 -3.70
CA ALA A 47 -8.56 -19.70 -2.55
C ALA A 47 -9.19 -20.11 -1.22
N PHE A 48 -10.52 -20.04 -1.07
CA PHE A 48 -11.20 -20.50 0.14
C PHE A 48 -11.03 -21.99 0.40
N HIS A 49 -11.04 -22.78 -0.66
CA HIS A 49 -10.77 -24.20 -0.54
C HIS A 49 -9.35 -24.41 -0.02
N ARG A 50 -8.35 -23.78 -0.69
CA ARG A 50 -6.91 -23.93 -0.35
C ARG A 50 -6.57 -23.45 1.05
N ALA A 51 -7.26 -22.42 1.52
CA ALA A 51 -7.05 -21.81 2.81
C ALA A 51 -7.94 -22.37 3.93
N ASN A 52 -8.81 -23.35 3.63
CA ASN A 52 -9.70 -23.93 4.62
C ASN A 52 -8.88 -24.61 5.75
N GLY A 53 -9.20 -24.28 6.99
CA GLY A 53 -8.42 -24.63 8.19
C GLY A 53 -7.33 -23.61 8.56
N GLY A 54 -7.19 -22.49 7.85
CA GLY A 54 -6.13 -21.51 8.08
C GLY A 54 -6.53 -20.06 7.79
N TYR A 55 -5.74 -19.37 6.97
CA TYR A 55 -5.82 -17.93 6.73
C TYR A 55 -5.90 -17.61 5.24
N LEU A 56 -6.81 -16.70 4.88
CA LEU A 56 -6.85 -16.09 3.56
C LEU A 56 -6.62 -14.58 3.68
N ILE A 57 -5.60 -14.09 2.98
CA ILE A 57 -5.21 -12.69 2.94
C ILE A 57 -5.62 -12.11 1.59
N ILE A 58 -6.37 -11.01 1.61
CA ILE A 58 -6.88 -10.34 0.40
C ILE A 58 -6.71 -8.83 0.52
N LYS A 59 -6.35 -8.17 -0.57
CA LYS A 59 -6.41 -6.71 -0.66
C LYS A 59 -7.86 -6.24 -0.82
N ALA A 60 -8.33 -5.40 0.10
CA ALA A 60 -9.73 -4.96 0.16
C ALA A 60 -10.17 -4.26 -1.13
N ILE A 61 -9.33 -3.40 -1.71
CA ILE A 61 -9.66 -2.66 -2.93
C ILE A 61 -9.88 -3.59 -4.13
N ASP A 62 -9.06 -4.64 -4.28
CA ASP A 62 -9.18 -5.59 -5.37
C ASP A 62 -10.44 -6.44 -5.23
N LEU A 63 -10.78 -6.80 -4.00
CA LEU A 63 -12.02 -7.53 -3.68
C LEU A 63 -13.28 -6.71 -3.98
N LEU A 64 -13.25 -5.41 -3.70
CA LEU A 64 -14.38 -4.50 -3.96
C LEU A 64 -14.53 -4.17 -5.45
N ARG A 65 -13.42 -4.12 -6.20
CA ARG A 65 -13.44 -3.94 -7.66
C ARG A 65 -13.99 -5.15 -8.40
N SER A 66 -13.85 -6.34 -7.82
CA SER A 66 -14.36 -7.56 -8.43
C SER A 66 -15.86 -7.71 -8.24
N LEU A 67 -16.60 -7.74 -9.35
CA LEU A 67 -18.05 -7.87 -9.37
C LEU A 67 -18.51 -9.13 -8.61
N GLY A 68 -19.42 -8.95 -7.64
CA GLY A 68 -20.03 -10.05 -6.89
C GLY A 68 -19.14 -10.68 -5.80
N SER A 69 -17.80 -10.55 -5.88
CA SER A 69 -16.86 -11.18 -4.95
C SER A 69 -17.03 -10.73 -3.50
N TRP A 70 -17.27 -9.43 -3.26
CA TRP A 70 -17.54 -8.93 -1.91
C TRP A 70 -18.80 -9.55 -1.29
N ASN A 71 -19.91 -9.54 -2.03
CA ASN A 71 -21.17 -10.11 -1.54
C ASN A 71 -21.08 -11.62 -1.33
N ALA A 72 -20.41 -12.33 -2.25
CA ALA A 72 -20.15 -13.76 -2.11
C ALA A 72 -19.29 -14.06 -0.87
N LEU A 73 -18.27 -13.25 -0.59
CA LEU A 73 -17.44 -13.38 0.61
C LEU A 73 -18.30 -13.24 1.87
N LYS A 74 -19.16 -12.22 1.93
CA LYS A 74 -20.08 -12.02 3.06
C LYS A 74 -21.01 -13.21 3.25
N ARG A 75 -21.59 -13.75 2.17
CA ARG A 75 -22.45 -14.95 2.22
C ARG A 75 -21.70 -16.15 2.77
N ALA A 76 -20.50 -16.44 2.27
CA ALA A 76 -19.72 -17.59 2.71
C ALA A 76 -19.28 -17.50 4.17
N ILE A 77 -18.86 -16.32 4.64
CA ILE A 77 -18.51 -16.09 6.05
C ILE A 77 -19.75 -16.25 6.95
N LYS A 78 -20.90 -15.69 6.54
CA LYS A 78 -22.14 -15.74 7.32
C LYS A 78 -22.70 -17.16 7.43
N ASN A 79 -22.68 -17.90 6.33
CA ASN A 79 -23.23 -19.26 6.27
C ASN A 79 -22.21 -20.34 6.67
N LYS A 80 -20.94 -19.99 6.82
CA LYS A 80 -19.82 -20.91 7.08
C LYS A 80 -19.75 -22.06 6.08
N GLU A 81 -19.99 -21.76 4.81
CA GLU A 81 -19.91 -22.73 3.73
C GLU A 81 -19.36 -22.10 2.44
N ILE A 82 -18.66 -22.90 1.65
CA ILE A 82 -18.17 -22.55 0.33
C ILE A 82 -19.14 -23.15 -0.69
N ARG A 83 -19.65 -22.31 -1.58
CA ARG A 83 -20.47 -22.72 -2.72
C ARG A 83 -19.76 -22.34 -4.01
N ILE A 84 -19.66 -23.30 -4.92
CA ILE A 84 -19.17 -23.07 -6.27
C ILE A 84 -20.41 -22.78 -7.11
N GLU A 85 -20.57 -21.52 -7.50
CA GLU A 85 -21.72 -21.03 -8.28
C GLU A 85 -21.18 -20.26 -9.49
N GLU A 86 -21.98 -20.12 -10.54
CA GLU A 86 -21.62 -19.30 -11.71
C GLU A 86 -22.33 -17.95 -11.62
N LEU A 87 -21.56 -16.87 -11.43
CA LEU A 87 -22.10 -15.51 -11.31
C LEU A 87 -22.94 -15.09 -12.55
N ALA A 88 -22.62 -15.63 -13.73
CA ALA A 88 -23.38 -15.39 -14.96
C ALA A 88 -24.79 -16.02 -14.95
N GLU A 89 -24.99 -17.10 -14.19
CA GLU A 89 -26.29 -17.73 -13.99
C GLU A 89 -27.13 -16.88 -12.99
N GLU A 90 -26.49 -16.33 -11.95
CA GLU A 90 -27.14 -15.44 -10.96
C GLU A 90 -27.59 -14.10 -11.57
N ILE A 91 -26.82 -13.55 -12.52
CA ILE A 91 -27.14 -12.30 -13.24
C ILE A 91 -28.06 -12.57 -14.46
N GLY A 92 -28.37 -13.83 -14.77
CA GLY A 92 -29.33 -14.21 -15.83
C GLY A 92 -28.78 -14.14 -17.26
N PHE A 93 -27.46 -14.09 -17.45
CA PHE A 93 -26.82 -14.03 -18.77
C PHE A 93 -26.73 -15.39 -19.47
N ILE A 94 -26.70 -16.50 -18.71
CA ILE A 94 -26.59 -17.87 -19.23
C ILE A 94 -27.53 -18.76 -18.42
N SER A 95 -28.41 -19.50 -19.10
CA SER A 95 -29.36 -20.46 -18.51
C SER A 95 -29.06 -21.89 -19.00
N THR A 96 -27.84 -22.38 -18.77
CA THR A 96 -27.49 -23.79 -19.02
C THR A 96 -27.51 -24.53 -17.69
N LYS A 97 -28.14 -25.71 -17.64
CA LYS A 97 -28.11 -26.57 -16.43
C LYS A 97 -26.66 -26.92 -16.12
N THR A 98 -26.09 -26.32 -15.07
CA THR A 98 -24.72 -26.58 -14.62
C THR A 98 -24.70 -27.53 -13.41
N LEU A 99 -23.54 -28.12 -13.12
CA LEU A 99 -23.35 -28.93 -11.91
C LEU A 99 -23.47 -28.03 -10.67
N LYS A 100 -24.20 -28.48 -9.64
CA LYS A 100 -24.28 -27.79 -8.35
C LYS A 100 -23.60 -28.64 -7.26
N PRO A 101 -22.30 -28.42 -6.99
CA PRO A 101 -21.59 -29.14 -5.96
C PRO A 101 -22.24 -28.93 -4.59
N MET A 102 -22.16 -29.94 -3.72
CA MET A 102 -22.59 -29.78 -2.34
C MET A 102 -21.75 -28.69 -1.64
N PRO A 103 -22.37 -27.84 -0.80
CA PRO A 103 -21.62 -26.84 -0.03
C PRO A 103 -20.55 -27.49 0.85
N ILE A 104 -19.38 -26.87 0.93
CA ILE A 104 -18.25 -27.35 1.73
C ILE A 104 -18.16 -26.51 3.01
N PRO A 105 -18.11 -27.11 4.22
CA PRO A 105 -17.95 -26.34 5.45
C PRO A 105 -16.70 -25.45 5.44
N LEU A 106 -16.88 -24.18 5.81
CA LEU A 106 -15.84 -23.16 5.83
C LEU A 106 -15.34 -22.94 7.27
N ASN A 107 -14.06 -23.20 7.50
CA ASN A 107 -13.34 -22.89 8.72
C ASN A 107 -12.09 -22.08 8.40
N ILE A 108 -12.19 -20.75 8.38
CA ILE A 108 -11.08 -19.89 7.95
C ILE A 108 -11.07 -18.57 8.73
N LYS A 109 -9.88 -17.97 8.84
CA LYS A 109 -9.71 -16.57 9.22
C LYS A 109 -9.39 -15.72 7.98
N VAL A 110 -10.27 -14.76 7.68
CA VAL A 110 -10.06 -13.83 6.56
C VAL A 110 -9.37 -12.57 7.07
N ILE A 111 -8.27 -12.19 6.42
CA ILE A 111 -7.51 -10.97 6.70
C ILE A 111 -7.63 -10.06 5.49
N LEU A 112 -8.25 -8.89 5.68
CA LEU A 112 -8.30 -7.84 4.66
C LEU A 112 -7.19 -6.83 4.91
N ILE A 113 -6.43 -6.53 3.87
CA ILE A 113 -5.38 -5.49 3.88
C ILE A 113 -5.84 -4.35 2.98
N GLY A 114 -5.72 -3.10 3.43
CA GLY A 114 -6.06 -1.95 2.63
C GLY A 114 -5.90 -0.64 3.39
N ASP A 115 -6.13 0.46 2.68
CA ASP A 115 -5.94 1.80 3.21
C ASP A 115 -6.99 2.14 4.28
N PRO A 116 -6.64 3.03 5.24
CA PRO A 116 -7.57 3.46 6.29
C PRO A 116 -8.89 3.99 5.74
N TYR A 117 -8.86 4.72 4.62
CA TYR A 117 -10.07 5.25 3.98
C TYR A 117 -11.04 4.15 3.56
N ILE A 118 -10.56 3.06 2.96
CA ILE A 118 -11.40 1.91 2.55
C ILE A 118 -12.04 1.26 3.77
N TYR A 119 -11.30 1.10 4.88
CA TYR A 119 -11.85 0.60 6.12
C TYR A 119 -13.01 1.49 6.62
N HIS A 120 -12.83 2.81 6.62
CA HIS A 120 -13.87 3.74 7.09
C HIS A 120 -15.10 3.76 6.19
N LEU A 121 -14.93 3.62 4.87
CA LEU A 121 -16.03 3.45 3.94
C LEU A 121 -16.81 2.17 4.23
N LEU A 122 -16.14 1.02 4.32
CA LEU A 122 -16.79 -0.26 4.61
C LEU A 122 -17.50 -0.23 5.98
N TYR A 123 -16.86 0.36 6.99
CA TYR A 123 -17.43 0.50 8.31
C TYR A 123 -18.68 1.39 8.32
N SER A 124 -18.74 2.43 7.50
CA SER A 124 -19.87 3.37 7.47
C SER A 124 -21.01 2.88 6.57
N LEU A 125 -20.69 2.26 5.45
CA LEU A 125 -21.66 1.91 4.40
C LEU A 125 -22.17 0.47 4.49
N ASP A 126 -21.40 -0.48 5.04
CA ASP A 126 -21.76 -1.89 5.10
C ASP A 126 -22.02 -2.34 6.55
N THR A 127 -23.31 -2.55 6.87
CA THR A 127 -23.73 -2.94 8.24
C THR A 127 -23.25 -4.33 8.66
N ASP A 128 -23.01 -5.23 7.70
CA ASP A 128 -22.54 -6.57 8.00
C ASP A 128 -21.02 -6.60 8.21
N PHE A 129 -20.28 -5.66 7.61
CA PHE A 129 -18.82 -5.55 7.78
C PHE A 129 -18.41 -5.54 9.26
N LYS A 130 -19.10 -4.75 10.10
CA LYS A 130 -18.84 -4.67 11.56
C LYS A 130 -19.06 -6.00 12.28
N LYS A 131 -20.01 -6.81 11.81
CA LYS A 131 -20.34 -8.10 12.42
C LYS A 131 -19.30 -9.17 12.07
N MET A 132 -18.75 -9.09 10.85
CA MET A 132 -17.78 -10.06 10.33
C MET A 132 -16.34 -9.72 10.71
N PHE A 133 -15.92 -8.46 10.57
CA PHE A 133 -14.56 -7.99 10.79
C PHE A 133 -14.44 -7.22 12.11
N LYS A 134 -14.45 -7.97 13.21
CA LYS A 134 -14.44 -7.40 14.58
C LYS A 134 -13.07 -6.91 15.04
N VAL A 135 -11.99 -7.46 14.48
CA VAL A 135 -10.61 -7.14 14.88
C VAL A 135 -10.02 -6.17 13.88
N LYS A 136 -9.70 -4.96 14.33
CA LYS A 136 -8.96 -3.95 13.57
C LYS A 136 -7.49 -3.97 13.99
N ALA A 137 -6.59 -4.27 13.07
CA ALA A 137 -5.15 -4.17 13.26
C ALA A 137 -4.61 -2.98 12.45
N GLN A 138 -4.48 -1.82 13.08
CA GLN A 138 -3.99 -0.61 12.42
C GLN A 138 -2.47 -0.49 12.62
N LEU A 139 -1.76 -0.26 11.53
CA LEU A 139 -0.35 0.11 11.55
C LEU A 139 -0.26 1.64 11.46
N ASP A 140 0.55 2.21 12.33
CA ASP A 140 0.92 3.63 12.27
C ASP A 140 1.99 3.81 11.17
N ASP A 141 2.05 4.98 10.56
CA ASP A 141 3.05 5.32 9.55
C ASP A 141 4.33 5.92 10.17
N ASN A 142 4.35 6.08 11.49
CA ASN A 142 5.48 6.62 12.24
C ASN A 142 5.63 5.93 13.62
N ILE A 143 6.83 6.01 14.18
CA ILE A 143 7.15 5.49 15.53
C ILE A 143 7.97 6.48 16.33
N LYS A 144 7.97 6.33 17.66
CA LYS A 144 8.83 7.14 18.53
C LYS A 144 10.30 6.83 18.28
N MET A 145 11.11 7.89 18.23
CA MET A 145 12.56 7.80 18.09
C MET A 145 13.20 7.41 19.42
N VAL A 146 13.35 6.09 19.65
CA VAL A 146 14.03 5.53 20.82
C VAL A 146 15.11 4.55 20.37
N LYS A 147 16.17 4.38 21.17
CA LYS A 147 17.35 3.57 20.83
C LYS A 147 17.02 2.18 20.27
N LYS A 148 16.04 1.48 20.87
CA LYS A 148 15.57 0.17 20.38
C LYS A 148 15.05 0.24 18.94
N GLN A 149 14.26 1.26 18.63
CA GLN A 149 13.67 1.42 17.30
C GLN A 149 14.69 1.86 16.28
N ILE A 150 15.62 2.75 16.66
CA ILE A 150 16.75 3.13 15.80
C ILE A 150 17.56 1.88 15.43
N ASN A 151 17.89 1.02 16.40
CA ASN A 151 18.60 -0.23 16.12
C ASN A 151 17.82 -1.14 15.16
N ASN A 152 16.51 -1.33 15.36
CA ASN A 152 15.68 -2.10 14.43
C ASN A 152 15.69 -1.51 13.01
N TYR A 153 15.68 -0.18 12.92
CA TYR A 153 15.74 0.54 11.66
C TYR A 153 17.09 0.35 10.96
N LEU A 154 18.19 0.40 11.71
CA LEU A 154 19.53 0.12 11.19
C LEU A 154 19.67 -1.34 10.71
N PHE A 155 19.07 -2.30 11.41
CA PHE A 155 19.00 -3.69 10.94
C PHE A 155 18.22 -3.81 9.63
N TYR A 156 17.11 -3.07 9.50
CA TYR A 156 16.37 -3.01 8.24
C TYR A 156 17.21 -2.45 7.10
N ILE A 157 17.92 -1.34 7.32
CA ILE A 157 18.81 -0.74 6.30
C ILE A 157 19.93 -1.71 5.92
N ALA A 158 20.57 -2.35 6.90
CA ALA A 158 21.63 -3.34 6.64
C ALA A 158 21.10 -4.51 5.79
N LYS A 159 19.90 -4.99 6.10
CA LYS A 159 19.21 -6.02 5.32
C LYS A 159 18.94 -5.56 3.88
N VAL A 160 18.51 -4.31 3.68
CA VAL A 160 18.32 -3.74 2.34
C VAL A 160 19.64 -3.68 1.56
N CYS A 161 20.73 -3.26 2.20
CA CYS A 161 22.05 -3.25 1.58
C CYS A 161 22.49 -4.65 1.13
N GLU A 162 22.19 -5.68 1.91
CA GLU A 162 22.49 -7.07 1.58
C GLU A 162 21.60 -7.60 0.44
N GLU A 163 20.28 -7.41 0.52
CA GLU A 163 19.32 -7.91 -0.48
C GLU A 163 19.50 -7.26 -1.87
N GLU A 164 19.91 -5.99 -1.90
CA GLU A 164 20.07 -5.20 -3.14
C GLU A 164 21.54 -5.06 -3.58
N GLU A 165 22.48 -5.77 -2.93
CA GLU A 165 23.92 -5.76 -3.24
C GLU A 165 24.52 -4.33 -3.31
N LEU A 166 24.21 -3.52 -2.29
CA LEU A 166 24.64 -2.11 -2.20
C LEU A 166 25.99 -1.98 -1.49
N LEU A 167 26.65 -0.83 -1.68
CA LEU A 167 27.82 -0.46 -0.90
C LEU A 167 27.45 -0.28 0.58
N GLU A 168 28.42 -0.51 1.47
CA GLU A 168 28.24 -0.23 2.90
C GLU A 168 28.02 1.28 3.14
N ILE A 169 27.19 1.61 4.12
CA ILE A 169 26.89 3.00 4.49
C ILE A 169 27.76 3.40 5.67
N ASP A 170 28.41 4.56 5.56
CA ASP A 170 29.20 5.09 6.66
C ASP A 170 28.29 5.60 7.81
N LYS A 171 28.89 5.84 8.98
CA LYS A 171 28.13 6.28 10.16
C LYS A 171 27.39 7.60 9.93
N LYS A 172 27.94 8.51 9.10
CA LYS A 172 27.30 9.80 8.81
C LYS A 172 26.11 9.64 7.88
N GLY A 173 26.20 8.77 6.87
CA GLY A 173 25.10 8.42 5.97
C GLY A 173 23.95 7.78 6.73
N LEU A 174 24.23 6.84 7.64
CA LEU A 174 23.21 6.25 8.52
C LEU A 174 22.52 7.31 9.39
N ALA A 175 23.28 8.24 9.98
CA ALA A 175 22.71 9.34 10.75
C ALA A 175 21.79 10.22 9.89
N ARG A 176 22.23 10.58 8.67
CA ARG A 176 21.44 11.39 7.75
C ARG A 176 20.14 10.70 7.31
N ILE A 177 20.15 9.38 7.09
CA ILE A 177 18.94 8.60 6.80
C ILE A 177 17.96 8.70 7.97
N ILE A 178 18.42 8.55 9.20
CA ILE A 178 17.56 8.65 10.38
C ILE A 178 17.00 10.07 10.54
N GLU A 179 17.79 11.11 10.31
CA GLU A 179 17.31 12.49 10.27
C GLU A 179 16.23 12.68 9.20
N TYR A 180 16.44 12.14 8.00
CA TYR A 180 15.46 12.18 6.91
C TYR A 180 14.13 11.49 7.30
N THR A 181 14.18 10.38 8.04
CA THR A 181 12.94 9.75 8.53
C THR A 181 12.15 10.66 9.48
N SER A 182 12.81 11.58 10.19
CA SER A 182 12.16 12.56 11.06
C SER A 182 11.62 13.74 10.27
N GLU A 183 12.32 14.15 9.22
CA GLU A 183 11.87 15.17 8.24
C GLU A 183 10.59 14.73 7.54
N LEU A 184 10.52 13.48 7.07
CA LEU A 184 9.31 12.90 6.44
C LEU A 184 8.08 12.93 7.36
N VAL A 185 8.27 12.83 8.68
CA VAL A 185 7.18 12.88 9.66
C VAL A 185 6.87 14.32 10.10
N GLY A 186 7.76 15.27 9.85
CA GLY A 186 7.68 16.63 10.39
C GLY A 186 7.79 16.67 11.91
N ASN A 187 8.47 15.69 12.54
CA ASN A 187 8.58 15.61 13.99
C ASN A 187 9.91 15.00 14.43
N GLN A 188 10.73 15.81 15.11
CA GLN A 188 12.07 15.44 15.61
C GLN A 188 12.09 14.28 16.62
N ARG A 189 10.94 13.88 17.18
CA ARG A 189 10.83 12.78 18.15
C ARG A 189 10.25 11.51 17.55
N LYS A 190 10.02 11.48 16.24
CA LYS A 190 9.41 10.37 15.52
C LYS A 190 10.21 10.00 14.27
N MET A 191 10.10 8.76 13.83
CA MET A 191 10.70 8.23 12.61
C MET A 191 9.61 7.65 11.72
N SER A 192 9.72 7.89 10.42
CA SER A 192 8.85 7.31 9.40
C SER A 192 8.96 5.78 9.33
N LEU A 193 7.83 5.12 9.13
CA LEU A 193 7.72 3.70 8.78
C LEU A 193 7.41 3.48 7.30
N LYS A 194 7.57 4.52 6.47
CA LYS A 194 7.50 4.39 5.01
C LYS A 194 8.79 3.74 4.47
N LEU A 195 9.01 2.49 4.87
CA LEU A 195 10.19 1.70 4.56
C LEU A 195 10.50 1.64 3.05
N PRO A 196 9.51 1.52 2.14
CA PRO A 196 9.78 1.58 0.70
C PRO A 196 10.45 2.88 0.25
N GLU A 197 10.00 4.04 0.76
CA GLU A 197 10.61 5.33 0.39
C GLU A 197 12.08 5.42 0.84
N ILE A 198 12.40 4.78 1.97
CA ILE A 198 13.75 4.78 2.53
C ILE A 198 14.63 3.75 1.82
N LYS A 199 14.07 2.62 1.36
CA LYS A 199 14.76 1.70 0.45
C LYS A 199 15.15 2.43 -0.83
N ASP A 200 14.21 3.12 -1.47
CA ASP A 200 14.46 3.84 -2.72
C ASP A 200 15.56 4.91 -2.53
N LEU A 201 15.52 5.66 -1.41
CA LEU A 201 16.56 6.62 -1.05
C LEU A 201 17.95 5.97 -0.97
N VAL A 202 18.07 4.83 -0.28
CA VAL A 202 19.37 4.14 -0.11
C VAL A 202 19.88 3.61 -1.45
N VAL A 203 18.99 3.12 -2.33
CA VAL A 203 19.34 2.68 -3.68
C VAL A 203 19.82 3.86 -4.54
N GLU A 204 19.14 5.01 -4.51
CA GLU A 204 19.56 6.23 -5.21
C GLU A 204 20.91 6.74 -4.70
N ALA A 205 21.12 6.76 -3.38
CA ALA A 205 22.39 7.16 -2.79
C ALA A 205 23.55 6.23 -3.18
N ASN A 206 23.29 4.93 -3.28
CA ASN A 206 24.27 3.95 -3.79
C ASN A 206 24.68 4.27 -5.24
N PHE A 207 23.74 4.67 -6.09
CA PHE A 207 24.04 5.10 -7.45
C PHE A 207 25.01 6.28 -7.46
N TRP A 208 24.76 7.31 -6.64
CA TRP A 208 25.65 8.48 -6.53
C TRP A 208 27.03 8.12 -5.97
N ALA A 209 27.10 7.26 -4.95
CA ALA A 209 28.36 6.78 -4.38
C ALA A 209 29.20 6.00 -5.40
N LYS A 210 28.55 5.15 -6.22
CA LYS A 210 29.20 4.43 -7.33
C LYS A 210 29.68 5.39 -8.41
N GLN A 211 28.89 6.39 -8.77
CA GLN A 211 29.30 7.41 -9.76
C GLN A 211 30.50 8.24 -9.29
N ARG A 212 30.61 8.50 -7.98
CA ARG A 212 31.77 9.12 -7.32
C ARG A 212 33.01 8.19 -7.27
N GLY A 213 32.86 6.91 -7.60
CA GLY A 213 33.94 5.92 -7.56
C GLY A 213 34.35 5.50 -6.15
N LYS A 214 33.44 5.56 -5.18
CA LYS A 214 33.74 5.31 -3.76
C LYS A 214 33.23 3.95 -3.30
N LYS A 215 33.83 3.46 -2.21
CA LYS A 215 33.52 2.13 -1.63
C LYS A 215 32.41 2.16 -0.59
N PHE A 216 32.02 3.36 -0.14
CA PHE A 216 31.02 3.55 0.90
C PHE A 216 30.06 4.66 0.49
N ILE A 217 28.80 4.53 0.91
CA ILE A 217 27.78 5.57 0.81
C ILE A 217 28.00 6.55 1.95
N GLU A 218 28.25 7.81 1.62
CA GLU A 218 28.47 8.90 2.58
C GLU A 218 27.22 9.78 2.72
N SER A 219 27.19 10.62 3.76
CA SER A 219 26.08 11.57 3.97
C SER A 219 25.81 12.49 2.77
N SER A 220 26.85 12.86 2.00
CA SER A 220 26.68 13.67 0.79
C SER A 220 25.94 12.94 -0.33
N ASP A 221 26.10 11.62 -0.41
CA ASP A 221 25.42 10.79 -1.42
C ASP A 221 23.92 10.66 -1.06
N ILE A 222 23.60 10.61 0.24
CA ILE A 222 22.22 10.64 0.76
C ILE A 222 21.57 12.00 0.52
N GLU A 223 22.25 13.10 0.86
CA GLU A 223 21.73 14.46 0.63
C GLU A 223 21.43 14.68 -0.84
N ARG A 224 22.36 14.28 -1.72
CA ARG A 224 22.16 14.38 -3.15
C ARG A 224 20.94 13.58 -3.62
N ALA A 225 20.72 12.38 -3.10
CA ALA A 225 19.53 11.60 -3.45
C ALA A 225 18.23 12.32 -3.02
N ILE A 226 18.23 12.99 -1.86
CA ILE A 226 17.09 13.79 -1.38
C ILE A 226 16.86 15.01 -2.28
N ASP A 227 17.91 15.75 -2.59
CA ASP A 227 17.85 16.96 -3.43
C ASP A 227 17.36 16.62 -4.84
N GLU A 228 17.91 15.57 -5.45
CA GLU A 228 17.54 15.13 -6.80
C GLU A 228 16.09 14.61 -6.82
N LYS A 229 15.63 13.97 -5.73
CA LYS A 229 14.22 13.58 -5.57
C LYS A 229 13.31 14.81 -5.51
N ALA A 230 13.70 15.86 -4.76
CA ALA A 230 12.94 17.10 -4.71
C ALA A 230 12.93 17.82 -6.07
N GLN A 231 14.08 17.91 -6.75
CA GLN A 231 14.20 18.53 -8.07
C GLN A 231 13.32 17.88 -9.14
N ARG A 232 13.11 16.56 -9.07
CA ARG A 232 12.20 15.86 -10.01
C ARG A 232 10.74 16.31 -9.89
N SER A 233 10.33 16.84 -8.74
CA SER A 233 8.94 17.20 -8.45
C SER A 233 8.69 18.69 -8.18
N ASN A 234 9.74 19.52 -8.10
CA ASN A 234 9.64 20.92 -7.65
C ASN A 234 9.28 21.93 -8.75
N LEU A 235 8.91 21.51 -9.97
CA LEU A 235 8.66 22.43 -11.09
C LEU A 235 7.68 23.56 -10.74
N ILE A 236 6.60 23.23 -10.02
CA ILE A 236 5.59 24.22 -9.60
C ILE A 236 6.18 25.20 -8.58
N GLU A 237 6.98 24.72 -7.61
CA GLU A 237 7.68 25.59 -6.66
C GLU A 237 8.66 26.52 -7.37
N ALA A 238 9.48 25.98 -8.29
CA ALA A 238 10.44 26.76 -9.07
C ALA A 238 9.76 27.86 -9.89
N LYS A 239 8.63 27.56 -10.54
CA LYS A 239 7.84 28.55 -11.28
C LYS A 239 7.26 29.63 -10.39
N LEU A 240 6.81 29.26 -9.18
CA LEU A 240 6.32 30.25 -8.21
C LEU A 240 7.45 31.14 -7.68
N GLN A 241 8.65 30.59 -7.51
CA GLN A 241 9.83 31.34 -7.11
C GLN A 241 10.27 32.32 -8.21
N GLU A 242 10.30 31.86 -9.47
CA GLU A 242 10.57 32.71 -10.66
C GLU A 242 9.59 33.90 -10.73
N MET A 243 8.29 33.65 -10.53
CA MET A 243 7.29 34.72 -10.51
C MET A 243 7.47 35.71 -9.34
N ILE A 244 8.07 35.30 -8.22
CA ILE A 244 8.42 36.21 -7.12
C ILE A 244 9.64 37.07 -7.52
N GLU A 245 10.64 36.45 -8.15
CA GLU A 245 11.85 37.13 -8.62
C GLU A 245 11.58 38.12 -9.74
N GLU A 246 10.60 37.83 -10.59
CA GLU A 246 10.11 38.72 -11.66
C GLU A 246 9.11 39.79 -11.17
N ASP A 247 8.90 39.91 -9.85
CA ASP A 247 7.93 40.84 -9.23
C ASP A 247 6.46 40.64 -9.67
N THR A 248 6.14 39.57 -10.41
CA THR A 248 4.76 39.20 -10.75
C THR A 248 3.98 38.83 -9.48
N ILE A 249 4.63 38.17 -8.53
CA ILE A 249 4.13 37.88 -7.19
C ILE A 249 4.90 38.74 -6.21
N HIS A 250 4.26 39.82 -5.74
CA HIS A 250 4.92 40.78 -4.87
C HIS A 250 5.07 40.28 -3.42
N ILE A 251 6.28 39.80 -3.08
CA ILE A 251 6.67 39.40 -1.72
C ILE A 251 7.86 40.26 -1.28
N GLN A 252 7.66 41.11 -0.26
CA GLN A 252 8.72 41.95 0.27
C GLN A 252 9.55 41.18 1.31
N THR A 253 10.83 40.94 1.03
CA THR A 253 11.77 40.26 1.95
C THR A 253 12.67 41.23 2.71
N ARG A 254 12.66 42.52 2.35
CA ARG A 254 13.45 43.59 2.98
C ARG A 254 12.61 44.84 3.16
N GLY A 255 13.02 45.71 4.08
CA GLY A 255 12.29 46.94 4.40
C GLY A 255 11.19 46.73 5.44
N LYS A 256 10.31 47.73 5.61
CA LYS A 256 9.19 47.73 6.54
C LYS A 256 8.00 48.47 5.94
N VAL A 257 6.81 47.89 6.03
CA VAL A 257 5.54 48.49 5.60
C VAL A 257 4.50 48.28 6.70
N VAL A 258 3.78 49.34 7.08
CA VAL A 258 2.74 49.28 8.11
C VAL A 258 1.54 48.48 7.59
N GLY A 259 1.03 47.55 8.41
CA GLY A 259 -0.13 46.73 8.04
C GLY A 259 0.17 45.61 7.05
N GLN A 260 1.44 45.27 6.80
CA GLN A 260 1.83 44.14 5.95
C GLN A 260 2.69 43.13 6.71
N LEU A 261 2.45 41.85 6.45
CA LEU A 261 3.27 40.75 6.95
C LEU A 261 3.32 39.61 5.92
N ASN A 262 4.39 38.81 5.98
CA ASN A 262 4.51 37.60 5.20
C ASN A 262 4.03 36.42 6.05
N GLY A 263 2.87 35.87 5.70
CA GLY A 263 2.44 34.57 6.19
C GLY A 263 3.21 33.45 5.50
N LEU A 264 3.26 32.28 6.13
CA LEU A 264 3.79 31.06 5.53
C LEU A 264 2.61 30.11 5.29
N SER A 265 2.52 29.59 4.08
CA SER A 265 1.54 28.60 3.67
C SER A 265 2.24 27.34 3.17
N ILE A 266 1.60 26.18 3.29
CA ILE A 266 2.09 24.91 2.77
C ILE A 266 1.21 24.51 1.61
N TYR A 267 1.84 24.21 0.49
CA TYR A 267 1.17 23.65 -0.69
C TYR A 267 1.49 22.17 -0.70
N ASP A 268 0.44 21.34 -0.75
CA ASP A 268 0.55 19.89 -0.85
C ASP A 268 -0.07 19.45 -2.18
N LEU A 269 0.78 19.01 -3.11
CA LEU A 269 0.37 18.52 -4.43
C LEU A 269 0.12 17.01 -4.42
N GLY A 270 0.31 16.35 -3.27
CA GLY A 270 0.23 14.91 -3.08
C GLY A 270 1.55 14.18 -3.31
N ASP A 271 2.32 14.57 -4.32
CA ASP A 271 3.65 14.03 -4.63
C ASP A 271 4.81 14.93 -4.16
N TYR A 272 4.53 16.22 -3.95
CA TYR A 272 5.49 17.20 -3.47
C TYR A 272 4.83 18.23 -2.55
N THR A 273 5.51 18.55 -1.46
CA THR A 273 5.05 19.51 -0.46
C THR A 273 6.09 20.59 -0.28
N PHE A 274 5.71 21.85 -0.40
CA PHE A 274 6.63 22.98 -0.24
C PHE A 274 5.96 24.16 0.47
N GLY A 275 6.79 24.96 1.14
CA GLY A 275 6.38 26.17 1.84
C GLY A 275 6.43 27.38 0.90
N ARG A 276 5.46 28.29 1.02
CA ARG A 276 5.43 29.52 0.24
C ARG A 276 5.05 30.73 1.10
N PRO A 277 5.77 31.86 0.97
CA PRO A 277 5.37 33.11 1.59
C PRO A 277 4.14 33.71 0.90
N VAL A 278 3.22 34.24 1.70
CA VAL A 278 2.01 34.94 1.24
C VAL A 278 1.97 36.31 1.89
N ARG A 279 1.81 37.36 1.10
CA ARG A 279 1.65 38.72 1.63
C ARG A 279 0.23 38.89 2.18
N ILE A 280 0.13 39.21 3.46
CA ILE A 280 -1.12 39.51 4.17
C ILE A 280 -1.14 41.01 4.49
N THR A 281 -2.28 41.65 4.23
CA THR A 281 -2.49 43.09 4.48
C THR A 281 -3.62 43.28 5.49
N ALA A 282 -3.49 44.27 6.36
CA ALA A 282 -4.52 44.67 7.31
C ALA A 282 -4.67 46.20 7.32
N THR A 283 -5.91 46.67 7.30
CA THR A 283 -6.28 48.08 7.39
C THR A 283 -7.26 48.26 8.55
N ALA A 284 -7.07 49.29 9.37
CA ALA A 284 -7.92 49.63 10.51
C ALA A 284 -8.85 50.80 10.17
#